data_AF-A0A933ZIK7-F1
#
_entry.id   AF-A0A933ZIK7-F1
#
_cell.length_a   1.000
_cell.length_b   1.000
_cell.length_c   1.000
_cell.angle_alpha   90.00
_cell.angle_beta   90.00
_cell.angle_gamma   90.00
#
_symmetry.space_group_name_H-M   'P 1'
#
loop_
_entity.id
_entity.type
_entity.pdbx_description
1 polymer ?
#
loop_
_entity_poly.entity_id
_entity_poly.type
_entity_poly.pdbx_seq_one_letter_code
_entity_poly.pdbx_strand_id
1 'polypeptide(L)'
;MRRRAHQGALVAAGDADGCANGKAAQCYAPAPTRCCICCSLGQDPLERSKLARPLTTPRPSTRVRAEVEIDDPSVLLAVSGANGSNLRALAGESGVDIGQRGGTLLLSGNGDDVALVERFLTQTAATLRGGRSLSSLDCVRALRMLRSDPNSTVRDLFEEVVLLAPGHRAIVPKSLAQKRYVDAMRTHDLTFGIGPAGTGKTYLAMAMAVQALSERKVKRIILARPAVEAGERLGFLPGDLAEKVNPYLRPLYDALHDMMDFDKAQAMIARGQIEVAPLAFMRGRTLNDCFVILDEAQNSTSDQMRMFLTRLGHSSKAVVTGDVTQVDLPNGQCSGLAEARGLLRDIDGIVFCEFSEVDVVRHPLVQKIIVAYETRDAERAARREESHHDGFDPSPAAPERS
;
A
#
# COMPACT_ATOMS: atom_id res chain seq x y z
N MET A 1 11.24 45.63 49.23
CA MET A 1 10.71 45.91 50.59
C MET A 1 9.18 45.85 50.55
N ARG A 2 8.53 45.20 51.55
CA ARG A 2 7.08 45.19 51.90
C ARG A 2 6.07 44.95 50.73
N ARG A 3 5.36 43.82 50.61
CA ARG A 3 4.39 43.08 51.47
C ARG A 3 3.03 43.78 51.76
N ARG A 4 1.95 43.17 51.25
CA ARG A 4 0.64 42.78 51.89
C ARG A 4 -0.19 42.05 50.79
N ALA A 5 -0.78 40.86 50.90
CA ALA A 5 -1.11 39.89 51.96
C ALA A 5 -2.45 40.09 52.72
N HIS A 6 -3.39 39.17 52.43
CA HIS A 6 -4.54 38.62 53.21
C HIS A 6 -4.72 37.19 52.65
N GLN A 7 -4.79 36.03 53.35
CA GLN A 7 -5.44 35.59 54.62
C GLN A 7 -6.96 35.81 54.62
N GLY A 8 -7.88 34.86 54.90
CA GLY A 8 -7.90 33.39 55.19
C GLY A 8 -9.36 32.88 54.95
N ALA A 9 -9.89 31.71 55.35
CA ALA A 9 -9.46 30.45 56.02
C ALA A 9 -10.50 29.35 55.60
N LEU A 10 -10.22 28.03 55.49
CA LEU A 10 -10.01 26.97 56.52
C LEU A 10 -11.24 26.68 57.44
N VAL A 11 -11.79 25.44 57.40
CA VAL A 11 -12.17 24.54 58.56
C VAL A 11 -13.27 23.47 58.22
N ALA A 12 -13.04 22.23 58.69
CA ALA A 12 -13.93 21.06 58.99
C ALA A 12 -14.93 20.50 57.94
N ALA A 13 -15.19 19.20 57.78
CA ALA A 13 -15.07 17.96 58.60
C ALA A 13 -16.29 17.59 59.50
N GLY A 14 -16.57 16.28 59.59
CA GLY A 14 -17.70 15.63 60.29
C GLY A 14 -18.50 14.75 59.29
N ASP A 15 -18.57 13.42 59.35
CA ASP A 15 -18.95 12.48 60.44
C ASP A 15 -20.45 12.60 60.81
N ALA A 16 -21.26 11.55 61.05
CA ALA A 16 -21.01 10.10 61.15
C ALA A 16 -22.33 9.29 60.86
N ASP A 17 -22.43 8.10 61.48
CA ASP A 17 -23.60 7.22 61.69
C ASP A 17 -24.00 6.22 60.57
N GLY A 18 -24.21 4.93 60.85
CA GLY A 18 -23.97 4.18 62.10
C GLY A 18 -24.84 2.91 62.24
N CYS A 19 -24.25 1.81 62.77
CA CYS A 19 -24.95 0.59 63.27
C CYS A 19 -25.78 -0.24 62.24
N ALA A 20 -26.12 -1.52 62.46
CA ALA A 20 -25.55 -2.60 63.28
C ALA A 20 -26.20 -3.96 62.86
N ASN A 21 -25.70 -5.07 63.42
CA ASN A 21 -26.37 -6.39 63.55
C ASN A 21 -26.64 -7.26 62.30
N GLY A 22 -25.93 -8.41 62.25
CA GLY A 22 -26.51 -9.61 62.89
C GLY A 22 -27.21 -10.68 62.03
N LYS A 23 -26.41 -11.65 61.56
CA LYS A 23 -26.71 -13.09 61.39
C LYS A 23 -27.83 -13.59 60.45
N ALA A 24 -27.39 -14.54 59.61
CA ALA A 24 -28.03 -15.82 59.22
C ALA A 24 -28.85 -15.90 57.90
N ALA A 25 -28.27 -16.69 56.99
CA ALA A 25 -28.89 -17.72 56.15
C ALA A 25 -30.15 -17.38 55.30
N GLN A 26 -29.98 -17.37 53.98
CA GLN A 26 -30.23 -18.57 53.15
C GLN A 26 -29.82 -18.36 51.69
N CYS A 27 -29.08 -19.33 51.13
CA CYS A 27 -28.77 -19.35 49.70
C CYS A 27 -29.96 -19.91 48.92
N TYR A 28 -30.43 -19.21 47.88
CA TYR A 28 -31.12 -19.85 46.76
C TYR A 28 -30.80 -19.11 45.45
N ALA A 29 -30.13 -19.81 44.55
CA ALA A 29 -29.91 -19.40 43.18
C ALA A 29 -30.25 -20.59 42.26
N PRO A 30 -31.08 -20.39 41.23
CA PRO A 30 -31.19 -21.30 40.10
C PRO A 30 -30.62 -20.65 38.81
N ALA A 31 -30.10 -21.38 37.83
CA ALA A 31 -29.53 -22.73 37.79
C ALA A 31 -28.79 -22.89 36.44
N PRO A 32 -27.55 -23.41 36.40
CA PRO A 32 -26.94 -23.88 35.15
C PRO A 32 -26.98 -25.42 35.07
N THR A 33 -27.65 -25.97 34.07
CA THR A 33 -27.69 -27.43 33.84
C THR A 33 -26.38 -27.95 33.25
N ARG A 34 -25.65 -28.69 34.10
CA ARG A 34 -24.86 -29.93 33.87
C ARG A 34 -24.87 -30.52 32.43
N CYS A 35 -23.84 -31.24 31.98
CA CYS A 35 -23.06 -32.23 32.74
C CYS A 35 -21.68 -32.55 32.13
N CYS A 36 -20.72 -32.95 32.96
CA CYS A 36 -19.47 -33.60 32.52
C CYS A 36 -19.64 -35.13 32.52
N ILE A 37 -19.10 -35.81 31.49
CA ILE A 37 -18.58 -37.18 31.63
C ILE A 37 -17.22 -37.21 30.93
N CYS A 38 -16.23 -37.77 31.61
CA CYS A 38 -14.90 -38.08 31.09
C CYS A 38 -14.70 -39.61 31.11
N CYS A 39 -13.72 -40.11 30.36
CA CYS A 39 -13.25 -41.50 30.32
C CYS A 39 -14.24 -42.58 29.82
N SER A 40 -14.05 -43.03 28.57
CA SER A 40 -13.42 -44.34 28.31
C SER A 40 -13.47 -44.72 26.81
N LEU A 41 -12.53 -45.59 26.42
CA LEU A 41 -12.20 -46.10 25.07
C LEU A 41 -11.13 -45.28 24.34
N GLY A 42 -9.94 -45.87 24.23
CA GLY A 42 -8.81 -45.31 23.51
C GLY A 42 -8.86 -45.65 22.02
N GLN A 43 -8.32 -44.74 21.21
CA GLN A 43 -7.89 -44.95 19.83
C GLN A 43 -6.81 -43.91 19.50
N ASP A 44 -5.86 -44.27 18.65
CA ASP A 44 -4.56 -43.61 18.51
C ASP A 44 -4.61 -42.16 18.00
N PRO A 45 -3.68 -41.29 18.44
CA PRO A 45 -3.53 -39.94 17.90
C PRO A 45 -2.75 -39.93 16.57
N LEU A 46 -3.22 -40.68 15.57
CA LEU A 46 -2.60 -40.75 14.22
C LEU A 46 -3.56 -40.54 13.03
N GLU A 47 -4.76 -40.00 13.25
CA GLU A 47 -5.65 -39.52 12.17
C GLU A 47 -6.25 -38.13 12.42
N ARG A 48 -5.41 -37.08 12.37
CA ARG A 48 -5.86 -35.69 12.16
C ARG A 48 -5.09 -34.96 11.04
N SER A 49 -4.75 -35.69 9.98
CA SER A 49 -4.32 -35.13 8.69
C SER A 49 -5.40 -35.40 7.64
N LYS A 50 -6.36 -34.47 7.52
CA LYS A 50 -7.35 -34.27 6.43
C LYS A 50 -8.44 -33.26 6.83
N LEU A 51 -8.06 -32.10 7.36
CA LEU A 51 -8.94 -30.93 7.24
C LEU A 51 -8.89 -30.49 5.79
N ALA A 52 -9.80 -31.07 4.99
CA ALA A 52 -9.90 -30.76 3.58
C ALA A 52 -10.08 -29.25 3.41
N ARG A 53 -9.24 -28.64 2.55
CA ARG A 53 -9.55 -27.33 1.97
C ARG A 53 -11.01 -27.37 1.51
N PRO A 54 -11.82 -26.32 1.75
CA PRO A 54 -13.15 -26.27 1.17
C PRO A 54 -12.99 -26.44 -0.33
N LEU A 55 -13.45 -27.57 -0.85
CA LEU A 55 -13.53 -27.81 -2.28
C LEU A 55 -14.57 -26.82 -2.79
N THR A 56 -14.10 -25.64 -3.23
CA THR A 56 -14.83 -24.81 -4.17
C THR A 56 -15.05 -25.68 -5.41
N THR A 57 -16.17 -26.38 -5.40
CA THR A 57 -16.71 -27.07 -6.56
C THR A 57 -16.76 -26.01 -7.66
N PRO A 58 -16.04 -26.19 -8.78
CA PRO A 58 -16.18 -25.27 -9.89
C PRO A 58 -17.64 -25.35 -10.31
N ARG A 59 -18.37 -24.23 -10.16
CA ARG A 59 -19.70 -24.09 -10.76
C ARG A 59 -19.56 -24.48 -12.23
N PRO A 60 -20.50 -25.26 -12.81
CA PRO A 60 -20.40 -25.62 -14.22
C PRO A 60 -20.41 -24.33 -15.06
N SER A 61 -19.23 -23.90 -15.51
CA SER A 61 -19.08 -22.71 -16.31
C SER A 61 -19.65 -23.01 -17.68
N THR A 62 -20.85 -22.50 -17.93
CA THR A 62 -21.47 -22.58 -19.25
C THR A 62 -20.54 -21.86 -20.21
N ARG A 63 -19.91 -22.59 -21.13
CA ARG A 63 -19.00 -22.00 -22.12
C ARG A 63 -19.82 -21.13 -23.08
N VAL A 64 -19.74 -19.82 -22.90
CA VAL A 64 -20.38 -18.82 -23.75
C VAL A 64 -19.46 -18.52 -24.95
N ARG A 65 -20.06 -18.18 -26.09
CA ARG A 65 -19.37 -17.64 -27.25
C ARG A 65 -19.90 -16.24 -27.56
N ALA A 66 -19.02 -15.35 -27.96
CA ALA A 66 -19.34 -14.01 -28.44
C ALA A 66 -18.48 -13.67 -29.66
N GLU A 67 -18.96 -12.74 -30.49
CA GLU A 67 -18.27 -12.29 -31.70
C GLU A 67 -18.18 -10.76 -31.67
N VAL A 68 -16.97 -10.22 -31.85
CA VAL A 68 -16.72 -8.77 -31.88
C VAL A 68 -16.20 -8.41 -33.27
N GLU A 69 -16.98 -7.63 -34.00
CA GLU A 69 -16.62 -7.15 -35.34
C GLU A 69 -15.86 -5.82 -35.26
N ILE A 70 -14.74 -5.71 -35.98
CA ILE A 70 -13.93 -4.50 -36.07
C ILE A 70 -13.68 -4.19 -37.55
N ASP A 71 -14.51 -3.31 -38.11
CA ASP A 71 -14.50 -2.96 -39.54
C ASP A 71 -13.20 -2.29 -40.01
N ASP A 72 -12.56 -1.51 -39.13
CA ASP A 72 -11.36 -0.74 -39.44
C ASP A 72 -10.10 -1.63 -39.33
N PRO A 73 -9.40 -1.92 -40.44
CA PRO A 73 -8.23 -2.81 -40.41
C PRO A 73 -7.06 -2.25 -39.60
N SER A 74 -6.96 -0.92 -39.46
CA SER A 74 -5.91 -0.27 -38.67
C SER A 74 -6.16 -0.44 -37.18
N VAL A 75 -7.42 -0.29 -36.75
CA VAL A 75 -7.85 -0.54 -35.38
C VAL A 75 -7.72 -2.02 -35.04
N LEU A 76 -8.16 -2.92 -35.93
CA LEU A 76 -8.01 -4.36 -35.75
C LEU A 76 -6.54 -4.77 -35.58
N LEU A 77 -5.63 -4.24 -36.41
CA LEU A 77 -4.19 -4.51 -36.28
C LEU A 77 -3.63 -3.99 -34.95
N ALA A 78 -4.04 -2.80 -34.51
CA ALA A 78 -3.60 -2.21 -33.24
C ALA A 78 -4.15 -2.96 -32.02
N VAL A 79 -5.39 -3.46 -32.09
CA VAL A 79 -6.02 -4.32 -31.06
C VAL A 79 -5.34 -5.68 -31.02
N SER A 80 -5.14 -6.33 -32.17
CA SER A 80 -4.52 -7.67 -32.24
C SER A 80 -3.02 -7.67 -31.87
N GLY A 81 -2.32 -6.57 -32.15
CA GLY A 81 -0.88 -6.44 -31.93
C GLY A 81 -0.03 -7.26 -32.89
N ALA A 82 1.28 -7.03 -32.88
CA ALA A 82 2.23 -7.69 -33.76
C ALA A 82 2.15 -9.23 -33.61
N ASN A 83 1.87 -9.93 -34.72
CA ASN A 83 1.66 -11.38 -34.75
C ASN A 83 0.61 -11.89 -33.73
N GLY A 84 -0.41 -11.09 -33.38
CA GLY A 84 -1.43 -11.47 -32.39
C GLY A 84 -0.94 -11.42 -30.93
N SER A 85 0.10 -10.65 -30.62
CA SER A 85 0.69 -10.55 -29.27
C SER A 85 -0.32 -10.12 -28.20
N ASN A 86 -1.20 -9.17 -28.56
CA ASN A 86 -2.17 -8.59 -27.64
C ASN A 86 -3.33 -9.57 -27.39
N LEU A 87 -3.82 -10.26 -28.43
CA LEU A 87 -4.84 -11.31 -28.25
C LEU A 87 -4.33 -12.45 -27.35
N ARG A 88 -3.07 -12.88 -27.52
CA ARG A 88 -2.45 -13.88 -26.61
C ARG A 88 -2.34 -13.38 -25.17
N ALA A 89 -2.02 -12.10 -24.96
CA ALA A 89 -1.95 -11.51 -23.63
C ALA A 89 -3.32 -11.42 -22.95
N LEU A 90 -4.36 -11.03 -23.70
CA LEU A 90 -5.75 -11.01 -23.23
C LEU A 90 -6.24 -12.42 -22.89
N ALA A 91 -5.97 -13.41 -23.75
CA ALA A 91 -6.33 -14.81 -23.51
C ALA A 91 -5.64 -15.36 -22.25
N GLY A 92 -4.34 -15.08 -22.08
CA GLY A 92 -3.58 -15.52 -20.90
C GLY A 92 -4.04 -14.89 -19.56
N GLU A 93 -4.53 -13.64 -19.58
CA GLU A 93 -5.00 -12.94 -18.38
C GLU A 93 -6.49 -13.19 -18.06
N SER A 94 -7.31 -13.56 -19.06
CA SER A 94 -8.75 -13.85 -18.88
C SER A 94 -9.10 -15.34 -18.81
N GLY A 95 -8.29 -16.21 -19.39
CA GLY A 95 -8.68 -17.61 -19.65
C GLY A 95 -9.71 -17.78 -20.78
N VAL A 96 -9.96 -16.74 -21.58
CA VAL A 96 -10.84 -16.80 -22.77
C VAL A 96 -10.03 -17.24 -24.00
N ASP A 97 -10.55 -18.21 -24.75
CA ASP A 97 -10.03 -18.57 -26.06
C ASP A 97 -10.40 -17.46 -27.06
N ILE A 98 -9.40 -16.80 -27.66
CA ILE A 98 -9.57 -15.70 -28.62
C ILE A 98 -9.04 -16.09 -29.99
N GLY A 99 -9.93 -16.20 -30.99
CA GLY A 99 -9.60 -16.39 -32.39
C GLY A 99 -9.82 -15.13 -33.22
N GLN A 100 -9.10 -14.98 -34.34
CA GLN A 100 -9.36 -13.94 -35.34
C GLN A 100 -9.70 -14.57 -36.69
N ARG A 101 -10.80 -14.12 -37.32
CA ARG A 101 -11.22 -14.54 -38.66
C ARG A 101 -11.64 -13.32 -39.47
N GLY A 102 -10.77 -12.85 -40.36
CA GLY A 102 -11.01 -11.59 -41.08
C GLY A 102 -11.08 -10.42 -40.10
N GLY A 103 -12.16 -9.63 -40.20
CA GLY A 103 -12.47 -8.52 -39.29
C GLY A 103 -13.09 -8.91 -37.95
N THR A 104 -13.46 -10.18 -37.77
CA THR A 104 -14.18 -10.67 -36.58
C THR A 104 -13.23 -11.34 -35.58
N LEU A 105 -13.38 -10.97 -34.31
CA LEU A 105 -12.76 -11.65 -33.17
C LEU A 105 -13.78 -12.60 -32.51
N LEU A 106 -13.41 -13.87 -32.41
CA LEU A 106 -14.22 -14.96 -31.88
C LEU A 106 -13.79 -15.23 -30.43
N LEU A 107 -14.70 -15.09 -29.48
CA LEU A 107 -14.46 -15.29 -28.05
C LEU A 107 -15.16 -16.58 -27.57
N SER A 108 -14.49 -17.38 -26.75
CA SER A 108 -15.06 -18.59 -26.14
C SER A 108 -14.50 -18.82 -24.73
N GLY A 109 -15.35 -18.90 -23.72
CA GLY A 109 -14.88 -19.02 -22.34
C GLY A 109 -16.00 -18.99 -21.29
N ASN A 110 -15.64 -18.68 -20.05
CA ASN A 110 -16.60 -18.38 -18.99
C ASN A 110 -17.37 -17.08 -19.30
N GLY A 111 -18.65 -17.01 -18.98
CA GLY A 111 -19.52 -15.89 -19.37
C GLY A 111 -19.01 -14.52 -18.90
N ASP A 112 -18.62 -14.42 -17.63
CA ASP A 112 -18.12 -13.17 -17.03
C ASP A 112 -16.80 -12.70 -17.69
N ASP A 113 -15.90 -13.63 -17.99
CA ASP A 113 -14.61 -13.35 -18.61
C ASP A 113 -14.75 -13.02 -20.10
N VAL A 114 -15.68 -13.67 -20.82
CA VAL A 114 -16.04 -13.33 -22.20
C VAL A 114 -16.62 -11.92 -22.28
N ALA A 115 -17.57 -11.58 -21.40
CA ALA A 115 -18.15 -10.23 -21.34
C ALA A 115 -17.11 -9.16 -20.97
N LEU A 116 -16.14 -9.48 -20.11
CA LEU A 116 -15.02 -8.59 -19.77
C LEU A 116 -14.12 -8.33 -20.99
N VAL A 117 -13.76 -9.37 -21.74
CA VAL A 117 -12.93 -9.24 -22.96
C VAL A 117 -13.69 -8.53 -24.08
N GLU A 118 -14.97 -8.83 -24.28
CA GLU A 118 -15.85 -8.14 -25.23
C GLU A 118 -15.95 -6.63 -24.92
N ARG A 119 -16.16 -6.28 -23.64
CA ARG A 119 -16.18 -4.88 -23.19
C ARG A 119 -14.84 -4.19 -23.41
N PHE A 120 -13.73 -4.86 -23.13
CA PHE A 120 -12.39 -4.35 -23.41
C PHE A 120 -12.20 -4.08 -24.92
N LEU A 121 -12.49 -5.05 -25.79
CA LEU A 121 -12.32 -4.93 -27.23
C LEU A 121 -13.17 -3.78 -27.80
N THR A 122 -14.44 -3.70 -27.39
CA THR A 122 -15.38 -2.66 -27.83
C THR A 122 -14.92 -1.25 -27.42
N GLN A 123 -14.55 -1.05 -26.15
CA GLN A 123 -14.05 0.25 -25.67
C GLN A 123 -12.69 0.60 -26.30
N THR A 124 -11.84 -0.39 -26.55
CA THR A 124 -10.54 -0.19 -27.21
C THR A 124 -10.72 0.24 -28.65
N ALA A 125 -11.58 -0.44 -29.42
CA ALA A 125 -11.86 -0.10 -30.81
C ALA A 125 -12.43 1.33 -30.96
N ALA A 126 -13.28 1.76 -30.02
CA ALA A 126 -13.75 3.15 -29.95
C ALA A 126 -12.63 4.16 -29.64
N THR A 127 -11.68 3.80 -28.76
CA THR A 127 -10.60 4.69 -28.28
C THR A 127 -9.45 4.81 -29.28
N LEU A 128 -9.11 3.75 -30.01
CA LEU A 128 -7.93 3.69 -30.88
C LEU A 128 -8.08 4.41 -32.23
N ARG A 129 -9.28 4.86 -32.60
CA ARG A 129 -9.54 5.68 -33.80
C ARG A 129 -8.73 6.99 -33.86
N GLY A 130 -8.09 7.39 -32.76
CA GLY A 130 -7.13 8.51 -32.68
C GLY A 130 -5.66 8.16 -32.92
N GLY A 131 -5.32 6.98 -33.46
CA GLY A 131 -3.94 6.64 -33.88
C GLY A 131 -2.96 6.29 -32.74
N ARG A 132 -3.46 5.84 -31.59
CA ARG A 132 -2.62 5.42 -30.45
C ARG A 132 -2.18 3.95 -30.61
N SER A 133 -0.99 3.60 -30.13
CA SER A 133 -0.49 2.21 -30.12
C SER A 133 -0.76 1.53 -28.79
N LEU A 134 -1.14 0.25 -28.80
CA LEU A 134 -1.49 -0.52 -27.60
C LEU A 134 -0.53 -1.69 -27.40
N SER A 135 0.20 -1.73 -26.28
CA SER A 135 1.12 -2.83 -25.99
C SER A 135 0.43 -3.99 -25.28
N SER A 136 1.04 -5.17 -25.29
CA SER A 136 0.50 -6.34 -24.60
C SER A 136 0.44 -6.16 -23.07
N LEU A 137 1.29 -5.30 -22.50
CA LEU A 137 1.22 -4.89 -21.09
C LEU A 137 0.01 -3.97 -20.84
N ASP A 138 -0.33 -3.09 -21.78
CA ASP A 138 -1.51 -2.23 -21.68
C ASP A 138 -2.81 -3.04 -21.76
N CYS A 139 -2.84 -4.10 -22.57
CA CYS A 139 -3.95 -5.05 -22.65
C CYS A 139 -4.23 -5.69 -21.28
N VAL A 140 -3.20 -6.30 -20.67
CA VAL A 140 -3.29 -6.92 -19.34
C VAL A 140 -3.71 -5.91 -18.27
N ARG A 141 -3.12 -4.71 -18.30
CA ARG A 141 -3.43 -3.62 -17.36
C ARG A 141 -4.88 -3.14 -17.48
N ALA A 142 -5.37 -2.90 -18.70
CA ALA A 142 -6.75 -2.53 -18.96
C ALA A 142 -7.73 -3.60 -18.45
N LEU A 143 -7.45 -4.87 -18.75
CA LEU A 143 -8.32 -5.99 -18.39
C LEU A 143 -8.45 -6.15 -16.86
N ARG A 144 -7.34 -5.98 -16.12
CA ARG A 144 -7.35 -5.92 -14.66
C ARG A 144 -8.15 -4.74 -14.13
N MET A 145 -7.96 -3.55 -14.69
CA MET A 145 -8.70 -2.34 -14.28
C MET A 145 -10.21 -2.51 -14.47
N LEU A 146 -10.63 -3.01 -15.64
CA LEU A 146 -12.03 -3.32 -15.96
C LEU A 146 -12.63 -4.43 -15.09
N ARG A 147 -11.81 -5.39 -14.64
CA ARG A 147 -12.23 -6.45 -13.71
C ARG A 147 -12.42 -5.91 -12.29
N SER A 148 -11.56 -4.98 -11.86
CA SER A 148 -11.62 -4.37 -10.52
C SER A 148 -12.67 -3.26 -10.37
N ASP A 149 -13.02 -2.56 -11.46
CA ASP A 149 -14.01 -1.48 -11.44
C ASP A 149 -14.90 -1.51 -12.69
N PRO A 150 -16.18 -1.94 -12.57
CA PRO A 150 -17.11 -2.01 -13.71
C PRO A 150 -17.38 -0.67 -14.40
N ASN A 151 -17.19 0.47 -13.70
CA ASN A 151 -17.42 1.81 -14.25
C ASN A 151 -16.19 2.40 -14.93
N SER A 152 -15.00 1.78 -14.77
CA SER A 152 -13.79 2.23 -15.44
C SER A 152 -13.87 2.02 -16.95
N THR A 153 -13.15 2.86 -17.71
CA THR A 153 -13.09 2.73 -19.17
C THR A 153 -11.66 2.50 -19.67
N VAL A 154 -11.51 1.86 -20.83
CA VAL A 154 -10.21 1.75 -21.51
C VAL A 154 -9.59 3.12 -21.80
N ARG A 155 -10.41 4.17 -21.97
CA ARG A 155 -9.94 5.55 -22.21
C ARG A 155 -9.14 6.10 -21.04
N ASP A 156 -9.59 5.84 -19.81
CA ASP A 156 -8.92 6.21 -18.55
C ASP A 156 -7.42 5.87 -18.59
N LEU A 157 -7.11 4.67 -19.09
CA LEU A 157 -5.75 4.14 -19.19
C LEU A 157 -4.79 5.02 -20.01
N PHE A 158 -5.33 5.76 -20.98
CA PHE A 158 -4.57 6.56 -21.93
C PHE A 158 -4.71 8.08 -21.73
N GLU A 159 -5.58 8.53 -20.82
CA GLU A 159 -5.72 9.96 -20.50
C GLU A 159 -4.95 10.34 -19.23
N GLU A 160 -4.56 9.37 -18.40
CA GLU A 160 -3.83 9.57 -17.15
C GLU A 160 -2.31 9.61 -17.32
N VAL A 161 -1.82 10.57 -18.11
CA VAL A 161 -0.39 10.93 -18.06
C VAL A 161 -0.16 11.85 -16.86
N VAL A 162 0.68 11.41 -15.92
CA VAL A 162 1.10 12.19 -14.74
C VAL A 162 2.22 13.16 -15.12
N LEU A 163 3.23 12.64 -15.82
CA LEU A 163 4.36 13.46 -16.27
C LEU A 163 4.84 13.01 -17.65
N LEU A 164 5.05 14.00 -18.53
CA LEU A 164 5.69 13.84 -19.83
C LEU A 164 6.81 14.88 -19.94
N ALA A 165 8.01 14.53 -19.48
CA ALA A 165 9.20 15.36 -19.64
C ALA A 165 9.93 15.01 -20.95
N PRO A 166 10.39 16.00 -21.75
CA PRO A 166 11.14 15.73 -22.98
C PRO A 166 12.38 14.88 -22.72
N GLY A 167 12.59 13.81 -23.50
CA GLY A 167 13.71 12.88 -23.31
C GLY A 167 13.47 11.78 -22.26
N HIS A 168 12.43 11.91 -21.42
CA HIS A 168 12.08 10.94 -20.38
C HIS A 168 10.86 10.10 -20.79
N ARG A 169 10.72 8.92 -20.17
CA ARG A 169 9.56 8.05 -20.41
C ARG A 169 8.33 8.64 -19.70
N ALA A 170 7.18 8.64 -20.38
CA ALA A 170 5.92 9.06 -19.79
C ALA A 170 5.59 8.27 -18.50
N ILE A 171 5.28 8.98 -17.42
CA ILE A 171 4.88 8.41 -16.13
C ILE A 171 3.35 8.34 -16.10
N VAL A 172 2.84 7.13 -15.93
CA VAL A 172 1.40 6.79 -15.94
C VAL A 172 1.11 5.83 -14.77
N PRO A 173 -0.10 5.87 -14.17
CA PRO A 173 -0.51 4.88 -13.18
C PRO A 173 -0.68 3.51 -13.86
N LYS A 174 -0.22 2.46 -13.17
CA LYS A 174 -0.17 1.09 -13.70
C LYS A 174 -1.17 0.13 -13.05
N SER A 175 -1.89 0.57 -12.02
CA SER A 175 -3.02 -0.14 -11.40
C SER A 175 -4.15 0.84 -11.08
N LEU A 176 -5.33 0.31 -10.76
CA LEU A 176 -6.48 1.10 -10.32
C LEU A 176 -6.20 1.84 -8.99
N ALA A 177 -5.46 1.24 -8.05
CA ALA A 177 -5.06 1.93 -6.83
C ALA A 177 -4.11 3.11 -7.13
N GLN A 178 -3.17 2.93 -8.06
CA GLN A 178 -2.28 4.00 -8.54
C GLN A 178 -3.06 5.14 -9.21
N LYS A 179 -4.10 4.83 -10.01
CA LYS A 179 -5.04 5.83 -10.56
C LYS A 179 -5.74 6.61 -9.44
N ARG A 180 -6.42 5.90 -8.53
CA ARG A 180 -7.18 6.51 -7.42
C ARG A 180 -6.29 7.39 -6.54
N TYR A 181 -5.05 7.01 -6.34
CA TYR A 181 -4.03 7.80 -5.63
C TYR A 181 -3.60 9.05 -6.39
N VAL A 182 -3.39 8.98 -7.72
CA VAL A 182 -3.12 10.15 -8.57
C VAL A 182 -4.28 11.15 -8.53
N ASP A 183 -5.52 10.66 -8.63
CA ASP A 183 -6.71 11.52 -8.58
C ASP A 183 -6.95 12.10 -7.18
N ALA A 184 -6.69 11.32 -6.12
CA ALA A 184 -6.70 11.80 -4.74
C ALA A 184 -5.74 12.99 -4.54
N MET A 185 -4.49 12.89 -5.01
CA MET A 185 -3.49 13.97 -4.94
C MET A 185 -3.88 15.22 -5.75
N ARG A 186 -4.76 15.11 -6.74
CA ARG A 186 -5.30 16.26 -7.49
C ARG A 186 -6.37 16.99 -6.68
N THR A 187 -7.28 16.26 -6.06
CA THR A 187 -8.50 16.82 -5.45
C THR A 187 -8.37 17.14 -3.96
N HIS A 188 -7.48 16.47 -3.21
CA HIS A 188 -7.31 16.65 -1.76
C HIS A 188 -6.02 17.39 -1.44
N ASP A 189 -5.95 18.05 -0.28
CA ASP A 189 -4.76 18.79 0.15
C ASP A 189 -3.79 17.95 0.97
N LEU A 190 -4.26 16.84 1.57
CA LEU A 190 -3.43 15.83 2.19
C LEU A 190 -3.82 14.42 1.72
N THR A 191 -2.87 13.72 1.10
CA THR A 191 -3.05 12.34 0.63
C THR A 191 -2.05 11.40 1.31
N PHE A 192 -2.53 10.32 1.90
CA PHE A 192 -1.69 9.23 2.41
C PHE A 192 -1.64 8.09 1.40
N GLY A 193 -0.44 7.69 0.97
CA GLY A 193 -0.19 6.51 0.15
C GLY A 193 0.45 5.42 0.99
N ILE A 194 -0.32 4.43 1.44
CA ILE A 194 0.13 3.38 2.37
C ILE A 194 0.15 2.04 1.66
N GLY A 195 1.22 1.26 1.84
CA GLY A 195 1.27 -0.14 1.38
C GLY A 195 2.66 -0.56 0.87
N PRO A 196 2.77 -1.75 0.24
CA PRO A 196 4.05 -2.41 -0.04
C PRO A 196 5.09 -1.59 -0.82
N ALA A 197 6.36 -1.96 -0.70
CA ALA A 197 7.43 -1.44 -1.55
C ALA A 197 7.26 -1.87 -3.03
N GLY A 198 7.47 -0.95 -3.97
CA GLY A 198 7.30 -1.20 -5.41
C GLY A 198 5.88 -1.00 -5.96
N THR A 199 4.96 -0.49 -5.15
CA THR A 199 3.60 -0.05 -5.54
C THR A 199 3.57 1.31 -6.25
N GLY A 200 4.71 2.02 -6.31
CA GLY A 200 4.84 3.31 -7.00
C GLY A 200 4.41 4.54 -6.18
N LYS A 201 3.98 4.38 -4.92
CA LYS A 201 3.47 5.45 -4.04
C LYS A 201 4.34 6.73 -4.03
N THR A 202 5.64 6.63 -3.77
CA THR A 202 6.56 7.79 -3.71
C THR A 202 6.86 8.35 -5.10
N TYR A 203 7.08 7.46 -6.08
CA TYR A 203 7.42 7.84 -7.46
C TYR A 203 6.28 8.60 -8.16
N LEU A 204 5.02 8.18 -7.96
CA LEU A 204 3.86 8.88 -8.50
C LEU A 204 3.62 10.23 -7.79
N ALA A 205 3.86 10.30 -6.47
CA ALA A 205 3.78 11.57 -5.74
C ALA A 205 4.82 12.59 -6.22
N MET A 206 6.07 12.14 -6.43
CA MET A 206 7.14 12.97 -6.98
C MET A 206 6.81 13.43 -8.41
N ALA A 207 6.27 12.54 -9.27
CA ALA A 207 5.85 12.92 -10.61
C ALA A 207 4.73 13.99 -10.59
N MET A 208 3.75 13.87 -9.69
CA MET A 208 2.72 14.89 -9.45
C MET A 208 3.31 16.22 -8.94
N ALA A 209 4.29 16.17 -8.04
CA ALA A 209 4.99 17.36 -7.53
C ALA A 209 5.76 18.09 -8.64
N VAL A 210 6.50 17.35 -9.47
CA VAL A 210 7.23 17.87 -10.63
C VAL A 210 6.28 18.46 -11.67
N GLN A 211 5.15 17.81 -11.94
CA GLN A 211 4.08 18.37 -12.78
C GLN A 211 3.58 19.71 -12.22
N ALA A 212 3.20 19.75 -10.93
CA ALA A 212 2.67 20.95 -10.29
C ALA A 212 3.66 22.13 -10.28
N LEU A 213 4.96 21.86 -10.12
CA LEU A 213 6.02 22.87 -10.21
C LEU A 213 6.19 23.37 -11.66
N SER A 214 6.21 22.46 -12.64
CA SER A 214 6.32 22.79 -14.07
C SER A 214 5.15 23.64 -14.56
N GLU A 215 3.93 23.30 -14.13
CA GLU A 215 2.68 24.03 -14.40
C GLU A 215 2.52 25.31 -13.56
N ARG A 216 3.50 25.64 -12.70
CA ARG A 216 3.50 26.80 -11.78
C ARG A 216 2.33 26.84 -10.79
N LYS A 217 1.68 25.70 -10.53
CA LYS A 217 0.65 25.53 -9.49
C LYS A 217 1.25 25.65 -8.09
N VAL A 218 2.52 25.26 -7.94
CA VAL A 218 3.33 25.49 -6.74
C VAL A 218 4.64 26.19 -7.12
N LYS A 219 5.25 26.88 -6.15
CA LYS A 219 6.54 27.58 -6.32
C LYS A 219 7.73 26.69 -5.95
N ARG A 220 7.52 25.68 -5.11
CA ARG A 220 8.57 24.77 -4.58
C ARG A 220 8.07 23.34 -4.37
N ILE A 221 8.99 22.39 -4.42
CA ILE A 221 8.83 21.00 -3.97
C ILE A 221 9.70 20.80 -2.73
N ILE A 222 9.18 20.10 -1.72
CA ILE A 222 9.94 19.70 -0.52
C ILE A 222 9.79 18.19 -0.33
N LEU A 223 10.90 17.46 -0.43
CA LEU A 223 10.99 16.03 -0.18
C LEU A 223 11.63 15.81 1.20
N ALA A 224 10.85 15.26 2.13
CA ALA A 224 11.26 14.98 3.49
C ALA A 224 11.29 13.47 3.74
N ARG A 225 12.28 12.99 4.51
CA ARG A 225 12.36 11.61 5.00
C ARG A 225 12.73 11.61 6.48
N PRO A 226 12.15 10.76 7.35
CA PRO A 226 12.65 10.56 8.70
C PRO A 226 14.10 10.06 8.67
N ALA A 227 14.93 10.54 9.59
CA ALA A 227 16.25 9.96 9.81
C ALA A 227 16.10 8.78 10.76
N VAL A 228 16.55 7.60 10.34
CA VAL A 228 16.40 6.33 11.07
C VAL A 228 17.74 5.61 11.08
N GLU A 229 18.17 5.16 12.25
CA GLU A 229 19.44 4.42 12.41
C GLU A 229 19.26 2.94 12.03
N ALA A 230 18.96 2.70 10.76
CA ALA A 230 18.79 1.35 10.20
C ALA A 230 20.14 0.65 10.04
N GLY A 231 20.63 0.03 11.12
CA GLY A 231 21.82 -0.84 11.13
C GLY A 231 23.14 -0.16 11.49
N GLU A 232 23.35 1.09 11.09
CA GLU A 232 24.54 1.89 11.45
C GLU A 232 24.12 3.20 12.14
N ARG A 233 24.73 3.54 13.27
CA ARG A 233 24.47 4.82 13.94
C ARG A 233 24.97 5.96 13.07
N LEU A 234 24.21 7.05 12.98
CA LEU A 234 24.52 8.20 12.10
C LEU A 234 25.90 8.83 12.41
N GLY A 235 26.43 8.60 13.61
CA GLY A 235 27.75 9.04 14.05
C GLY A 235 28.96 8.31 13.44
N PHE A 236 28.79 7.18 12.74
CA PHE A 236 29.93 6.40 12.20
C PHE A 236 30.37 6.80 10.77
N LEU A 237 29.50 7.42 9.98
CA LEU A 237 29.89 7.91 8.66
C LEU A 237 30.86 9.10 8.81
N PRO A 238 32.03 9.13 8.14
CA PRO A 238 32.89 10.31 8.12
C PRO A 238 32.23 11.43 7.30
N GLY A 239 32.48 12.69 7.69
CA GLY A 239 31.96 13.88 7.00
C GLY A 239 31.10 14.80 7.86
N ASP A 240 30.60 15.86 7.24
CA ASP A 240 29.67 16.80 7.83
C ASP A 240 28.25 16.22 8.00
N LEU A 241 27.34 16.99 8.62
CA LEU A 241 25.98 16.50 8.89
C LEU A 241 25.15 16.27 7.60
N ALA A 242 25.44 16.98 6.51
CA ALA A 242 24.77 16.78 5.23
C ALA A 242 25.31 15.51 4.53
N GLU A 243 26.62 15.33 4.49
CA GLU A 243 27.29 14.14 3.95
C GLU A 243 26.81 12.85 4.65
N LYS A 244 26.61 12.89 5.97
CA LYS A 244 26.07 11.78 6.78
C LYS A 244 24.63 11.39 6.46
N VAL A 245 23.78 12.34 6.09
CA VAL A 245 22.35 12.06 5.82
C VAL A 245 22.07 11.85 4.32
N ASN A 246 22.97 12.28 3.44
CA ASN A 246 22.87 12.10 1.99
C ASN A 246 22.56 10.65 1.54
N PRO A 247 23.16 9.57 2.11
CA PRO A 247 22.82 8.19 1.72
C PRO A 247 21.33 7.84 1.84
N TYR A 248 20.67 8.33 2.89
CA TYR A 248 19.24 8.10 3.14
C TYR A 248 18.34 8.91 2.21
N LEU A 249 18.84 10.02 1.66
CA LEU A 249 18.12 10.89 0.73
C LEU A 249 18.39 10.54 -0.73
N ARG A 250 19.46 9.78 -1.04
CA ARG A 250 19.86 9.41 -2.40
C ARG A 250 18.74 8.83 -3.27
N PRO A 251 17.86 7.91 -2.80
CA PRO A 251 16.76 7.40 -3.64
C PRO A 251 15.79 8.48 -4.13
N LEU A 252 15.65 9.60 -3.40
CA LEU A 252 14.83 10.75 -3.82
C LEU A 252 15.56 11.60 -4.87
N TYR A 253 16.88 11.69 -4.84
CA TYR A 253 17.66 12.32 -5.91
C TYR A 253 17.63 11.48 -7.20
N ASP A 254 17.83 10.17 -7.08
CA ASP A 254 17.81 9.24 -8.22
C ASP A 254 16.43 9.30 -8.92
N ALA A 255 15.34 9.22 -8.16
CA ALA A 255 13.99 9.32 -8.68
C ALA A 255 13.64 10.71 -9.27
N LEU A 256 14.33 11.80 -8.88
CA LEU A 256 14.19 13.10 -9.57
C LEU A 256 14.86 13.08 -10.95
N HIS A 257 16.01 12.43 -11.10
CA HIS A 257 16.73 12.34 -12.38
C HIS A 257 16.00 11.47 -13.41
N ASP A 258 15.15 10.54 -12.98
CA ASP A 258 14.19 9.80 -13.83
C ASP A 258 13.04 10.69 -14.38
N MET A 259 12.84 11.89 -13.83
CA MET A 259 11.69 12.77 -14.11
C MET A 259 12.06 14.06 -14.83
N MET A 260 13.33 14.45 -14.79
CA MET A 260 13.84 15.67 -15.40
C MET A 260 15.35 15.60 -15.63
N ASP A 261 15.84 16.39 -16.56
CA ASP A 261 17.25 16.44 -16.92
C ASP A 261 18.13 16.80 -15.72
N PHE A 262 19.27 16.10 -15.59
CA PHE A 262 20.17 16.20 -14.44
C PHE A 262 20.56 17.66 -14.12
N ASP A 263 21.04 18.42 -15.10
CA ASP A 263 21.44 19.82 -14.92
C ASP A 263 20.28 20.72 -14.47
N LYS A 264 19.06 20.41 -14.94
CA LYS A 264 17.84 21.14 -14.58
C LYS A 264 17.43 20.83 -13.14
N ALA A 265 17.51 19.57 -12.72
CA ALA A 265 17.30 19.17 -11.33
C ALA A 265 18.28 19.89 -10.41
N GLN A 266 19.58 19.81 -10.71
CA GLN A 266 20.63 20.46 -9.91
C GLN A 266 20.45 21.98 -9.83
N ALA A 267 20.09 22.64 -10.95
CA ALA A 267 19.79 24.07 -10.95
C ALA A 267 18.55 24.43 -10.12
N MET A 268 17.51 23.59 -10.11
CA MET A 268 16.32 23.79 -9.26
C MET A 268 16.62 23.56 -7.77
N ILE A 269 17.48 22.60 -7.45
CA ILE A 269 17.94 22.31 -6.09
C ILE A 269 18.78 23.47 -5.55
N ALA A 270 19.78 23.92 -6.31
CA ALA A 270 20.65 25.06 -5.94
C ALA A 270 19.87 26.38 -5.76
N ARG A 271 18.71 26.53 -6.43
CA ARG A 271 17.81 27.69 -6.29
C ARG A 271 16.79 27.54 -5.15
N GLY A 272 16.75 26.41 -4.44
CA GLY A 272 15.74 26.12 -3.43
C GLY A 272 14.31 25.94 -3.98
N GLN A 273 14.17 25.65 -5.27
CA GLN A 273 12.89 25.28 -5.89
C GLN A 273 12.53 23.82 -5.60
N ILE A 274 13.54 22.96 -5.45
CA ILE A 274 13.40 21.59 -4.97
C ILE A 274 14.30 21.45 -3.75
N GLU A 275 13.73 21.07 -2.61
CA GLU A 275 14.47 20.85 -1.36
C GLU A 275 14.37 19.38 -0.99
N VAL A 276 15.50 18.71 -0.75
CA VAL A 276 15.54 17.32 -0.26
C VAL A 276 16.22 17.33 1.09
N ALA A 277 15.46 17.06 2.16
CA ALA A 277 15.90 17.33 3.53
C ALA A 277 15.43 16.28 4.55
N PRO A 278 16.10 16.18 5.72
CA PRO A 278 15.61 15.34 6.82
C PRO A 278 14.34 15.94 7.43
N LEU A 279 13.39 15.12 7.89
CA LEU A 279 12.12 15.57 8.48
C LEU A 279 12.29 16.61 9.62
N ALA A 280 13.37 16.53 10.39
CA ALA A 280 13.68 17.50 11.45
C ALA A 280 13.74 18.96 10.97
N PHE A 281 14.11 19.20 9.70
CA PHE A 281 14.22 20.53 9.08
C PHE A 281 12.85 21.17 8.79
N MET A 282 11.74 20.44 8.99
CA MET A 282 10.38 20.98 8.88
C MET A 282 9.93 21.74 10.13
N ARG A 283 10.65 21.58 11.26
CA ARG A 283 10.31 22.20 12.54
C ARG A 283 10.30 23.74 12.44
N GLY A 284 9.23 24.36 12.94
CA GLY A 284 9.09 25.82 12.97
C GLY A 284 8.77 26.49 11.63
N ARG A 285 8.61 25.72 10.54
CA ARG A 285 8.26 26.26 9.21
C ARG A 285 6.75 26.35 9.02
N THR A 286 6.34 27.18 8.07
CA THR A 286 5.01 27.13 7.43
C THR A 286 5.23 26.92 5.94
N LEU A 287 4.62 25.88 5.40
CA LEU A 287 4.87 25.37 4.06
C LEU A 287 3.77 25.90 3.13
N ASN A 288 3.92 27.16 2.69
CA ASN A 288 3.04 27.82 1.71
C ASN A 288 3.59 27.68 0.28
N ASP A 289 2.67 27.69 -0.70
CA ASP A 289 2.92 27.59 -2.14
C ASP A 289 3.82 26.41 -2.56
N CYS A 290 3.68 25.24 -1.91
CA CYS A 290 4.56 24.10 -2.16
C CYS A 290 3.86 22.75 -2.20
N PHE A 291 4.47 21.82 -2.94
CA PHE A 291 4.13 20.40 -2.90
C PHE A 291 5.13 19.70 -1.97
N VAL A 292 4.64 19.10 -0.89
CA VAL A 292 5.46 18.49 0.16
C VAL A 292 5.23 16.98 0.16
N ILE A 293 6.30 16.20 0.17
CA ILE A 293 6.25 14.74 0.26
C ILE A 293 7.00 14.31 1.51
N LEU A 294 6.36 13.55 2.40
CA LEU A 294 7.01 12.83 3.49
C LEU A 294 7.09 11.35 3.14
N ASP A 295 8.29 10.88 2.81
CA ASP A 295 8.56 9.49 2.44
C ASP A 295 9.06 8.65 3.61
N GLU A 296 8.85 7.33 3.54
CA GLU A 296 9.02 6.37 4.66
C GLU A 296 8.37 6.84 5.97
N ALA A 297 7.17 7.40 5.87
CA ALA A 297 6.45 7.97 6.99
C ALA A 297 6.17 6.97 8.13
N GLN A 298 6.22 5.66 7.87
CA GLN A 298 6.13 4.63 8.91
C GLN A 298 7.24 4.77 9.97
N ASN A 299 8.39 5.33 9.58
CA ASN A 299 9.53 5.56 10.44
C ASN A 299 9.53 6.96 11.10
N SER A 300 8.37 7.63 11.14
CA SER A 300 8.15 8.83 11.96
C SER A 300 7.44 8.47 13.26
N THR A 301 7.78 9.17 14.34
CA THR A 301 7.02 9.08 15.61
C THR A 301 5.73 9.91 15.54
N SER A 302 4.78 9.66 16.46
CA SER A 302 3.57 10.45 16.65
C SER A 302 3.82 11.97 16.68
N ASP A 303 4.81 12.41 17.47
CA ASP A 303 5.20 13.81 17.59
C ASP A 303 5.76 14.37 16.28
N GLN A 304 6.54 13.58 15.55
CA GLN A 304 7.10 13.98 14.25
C GLN A 304 6.02 14.09 13.18
N MET A 305 5.07 13.16 13.14
CA MET A 305 3.91 13.21 12.24
C MET A 305 3.04 14.43 12.53
N ARG A 306 2.68 14.65 13.80
CA ARG A 306 1.91 15.84 14.22
C ARG A 306 2.67 17.15 13.94
N MET A 307 3.99 17.17 14.16
CA MET A 307 4.85 18.30 13.82
C MET A 307 4.77 18.61 12.32
N PHE A 308 4.93 17.60 11.46
CA PHE A 308 4.87 17.71 10.00
C PHE A 308 3.52 18.21 9.49
N LEU A 309 2.43 17.53 9.85
CA LEU A 309 1.09 17.83 9.35
C LEU A 309 0.65 19.26 9.71
N THR A 310 1.03 19.75 10.90
CA THR A 310 0.75 21.13 11.33
C THR A 310 1.64 22.20 10.67
N ARG A 311 2.57 21.84 9.76
CA ARG A 311 3.34 22.82 8.98
C ARG A 311 2.65 23.21 7.67
N LEU A 312 1.64 22.46 7.20
CA LEU A 312 0.98 22.70 5.92
C LEU A 312 0.34 24.10 5.89
N GLY A 313 0.68 24.87 4.86
CA GLY A 313 0.21 26.25 4.66
C GLY A 313 -0.78 26.38 3.51
N HIS A 314 -1.10 27.63 3.15
CA HIS A 314 -2.02 27.92 2.06
C HIS A 314 -1.42 27.59 0.69
N SER A 315 -2.28 27.22 -0.26
CA SER A 315 -1.91 26.89 -1.65
C SER A 315 -0.83 25.81 -1.75
N SER A 316 -0.86 24.85 -0.83
CA SER A 316 0.09 23.75 -0.73
C SER A 316 -0.63 22.41 -0.70
N LYS A 317 0.05 21.37 -1.16
CA LYS A 317 -0.41 19.98 -1.02
C LYS A 317 0.64 19.15 -0.32
N ALA A 318 0.19 18.21 0.51
CA ALA A 318 1.03 17.27 1.23
C ALA A 318 0.70 15.83 0.81
N VAL A 319 1.74 15.03 0.61
CA VAL A 319 1.62 13.60 0.36
C VAL A 319 2.49 12.86 1.36
N VAL A 320 1.93 11.84 2.01
CA VAL A 320 2.62 11.05 3.03
C VAL A 320 2.69 9.61 2.55
N THR A 321 3.88 9.11 2.25
CA THR A 321 4.10 7.77 1.72
C THR A 321 4.78 6.87 2.75
N GLY A 322 4.31 5.63 2.87
CA GLY A 322 4.94 4.66 3.75
C GLY A 322 4.41 3.24 3.63
N ASP A 323 4.96 2.35 4.45
CA ASP A 323 4.55 0.96 4.55
C ASP A 323 4.48 0.57 6.03
N VAL A 324 3.27 0.40 6.56
CA VAL A 324 3.06 0.07 7.99
C VAL A 324 3.61 -1.31 8.39
N THR A 325 4.07 -2.13 7.44
CA THR A 325 4.72 -3.42 7.72
C THR A 325 6.25 -3.31 7.89
N GLN A 326 6.86 -2.19 7.47
CA GLN A 326 8.32 -1.98 7.46
C GLN A 326 8.72 -0.86 8.45
N VAL A 327 8.38 -1.03 9.73
CA VAL A 327 8.67 -0.06 10.79
C VAL A 327 10.04 -0.34 11.42
N ASP A 328 10.99 0.55 11.16
CA ASP A 328 12.38 0.51 11.65
C ASP A 328 12.59 1.35 12.93
N LEU A 329 11.51 1.74 13.62
CA LEU A 329 11.58 2.58 14.83
C LEU A 329 12.21 1.81 16.01
N PRO A 330 13.14 2.44 16.76
CA PRO A 330 13.80 1.79 17.89
C PRO A 330 12.81 1.51 19.03
N ASN A 331 13.07 0.43 19.77
CA ASN A 331 12.35 0.04 20.99
C ASN A 331 10.83 -0.18 20.82
N GLY A 332 10.37 -0.50 19.61
CA GLY A 332 8.95 -0.81 19.35
C GLY A 332 8.00 0.38 19.52
N GLN A 333 8.49 1.61 19.32
CA GLN A 333 7.64 2.80 19.36
C GLN A 333 6.52 2.72 18.31
N CYS A 334 5.34 3.22 18.67
CA CYS A 334 4.23 3.33 17.74
C CYS A 334 4.59 4.25 16.56
N SER A 335 4.31 3.76 15.35
CA SER A 335 4.46 4.55 14.12
C SER A 335 3.43 5.67 14.07
N GLY A 336 3.89 6.91 13.86
CA GLY A 336 3.02 8.08 13.67
C GLY A 336 2.13 7.96 12.43
N LEU A 337 2.55 7.20 11.40
CA LEU A 337 1.71 6.88 10.25
C LEU A 337 0.53 5.97 10.62
N ALA A 338 0.80 4.93 11.42
CA ALA A 338 -0.23 3.98 11.85
C ALA A 338 -1.27 4.65 12.76
N GLU A 339 -0.83 5.55 13.64
CA GLU A 339 -1.71 6.37 14.48
C GLU A 339 -2.51 7.39 13.66
N ALA A 340 -1.87 8.14 12.75
CA ALA A 340 -2.52 9.11 11.89
C ALA A 340 -3.66 8.49 11.04
N ARG A 341 -3.48 7.24 10.58
CA ARG A 341 -4.53 6.48 9.88
C ARG A 341 -5.77 6.23 10.74
N GLY A 342 -5.61 6.06 12.05
CA GLY A 342 -6.73 5.92 12.98
C GLY A 342 -7.38 7.27 13.32
N LEU A 343 -6.57 8.32 13.55
CA LEU A 343 -7.05 9.61 14.05
C LEU A 343 -7.64 10.55 12.98
N LEU A 344 -7.14 10.48 11.74
CA LEU A 344 -7.41 11.51 10.72
C LEU A 344 -8.39 11.04 9.62
N ARG A 345 -8.98 9.85 9.76
CA ARG A 345 -9.75 9.19 8.71
C ARG A 345 -11.01 9.96 8.28
N ASP A 346 -11.65 10.63 9.23
CA ASP A 346 -12.96 11.28 9.04
C ASP A 346 -12.84 12.81 8.88
N ILE A 347 -11.63 13.31 8.60
CA ILE A 347 -11.35 14.75 8.42
C ILE A 347 -11.42 15.08 6.92
N ASP A 348 -12.27 16.05 6.58
CA ASP A 348 -12.41 16.54 5.20
C ASP A 348 -11.09 17.11 4.65
N GLY A 349 -10.85 16.93 3.34
CA GLY A 349 -9.60 17.27 2.68
C GLY A 349 -8.43 16.30 2.94
N ILE A 350 -8.61 15.27 3.79
CA ILE A 350 -7.65 14.18 4.02
C ILE A 350 -8.16 12.90 3.37
N VAL A 351 -7.30 12.17 2.65
CA VAL A 351 -7.66 10.89 2.04
C VAL A 351 -6.56 9.83 2.18
N PHE A 352 -6.97 8.59 2.42
CA PHE A 352 -6.08 7.43 2.57
C PHE A 352 -6.24 6.48 1.37
N CYS A 353 -5.15 6.31 0.63
CA CYS A 353 -5.04 5.36 -0.48
C CYS A 353 -4.17 4.18 -0.04
N GLU A 354 -4.83 3.05 0.21
CA GLU A 354 -4.19 1.78 0.57
C GLU A 354 -3.83 1.00 -0.70
N PHE A 355 -2.58 0.53 -0.77
CA PHE A 355 -2.02 -0.31 -1.82
C PHE A 355 -1.78 -1.72 -1.32
N SER A 356 -1.83 -2.69 -2.23
CA SER A 356 -1.67 -4.11 -1.94
C SER A 356 -0.56 -4.74 -2.77
N GLU A 357 -0.27 -6.03 -2.53
CA GLU A 357 0.73 -6.78 -3.31
C GLU A 357 0.40 -6.85 -4.80
N VAL A 358 -0.89 -6.85 -5.19
CA VAL A 358 -1.30 -6.86 -6.60
C VAL A 358 -1.00 -5.54 -7.33
N ASP A 359 -0.71 -4.47 -6.59
CA ASP A 359 -0.30 -3.16 -7.12
C ASP A 359 1.23 -3.04 -7.33
N VAL A 360 2.00 -4.07 -6.95
CA VAL A 360 3.47 -4.07 -7.04
C VAL A 360 3.92 -4.30 -8.48
N VAL A 361 4.40 -3.24 -9.14
CA VAL A 361 4.87 -3.31 -10.53
C VAL A 361 6.39 -3.34 -10.58
N ARG A 362 6.94 -4.54 -10.38
CA ARG A 362 8.38 -4.84 -10.51
C ARG A 362 8.69 -5.51 -11.85
N HIS A 363 9.95 -5.51 -12.25
CA HIS A 363 10.40 -6.24 -13.45
C HIS A 363 10.14 -7.76 -13.29
N PRO A 364 9.71 -8.50 -14.34
CA PRO A 364 9.34 -9.92 -14.20
C PRO A 364 10.46 -10.82 -13.65
N LEU A 365 11.72 -10.50 -13.94
CA LEU A 365 12.86 -11.23 -13.35
C LEU A 365 12.96 -11.00 -11.83
N VAL A 366 12.72 -9.77 -11.36
CA VAL A 366 12.76 -9.42 -9.93
C VAL A 366 11.64 -10.13 -9.19
N GLN A 367 10.43 -10.22 -9.78
CA GLN A 367 9.33 -11.01 -9.22
C GLN A 367 9.71 -12.50 -9.08
N LYS A 368 10.32 -13.10 -10.11
CA LYS A 368 10.81 -14.49 -10.05
C LYS A 368 11.87 -14.71 -8.97
N ILE A 369 12.77 -13.75 -8.76
CA ILE A 369 13.79 -13.80 -7.70
C ILE A 369 13.15 -13.75 -6.32
N ILE A 370 12.18 -12.85 -6.10
CA ILE A 370 11.45 -12.73 -4.84
C ILE A 370 10.76 -14.05 -4.47
N VAL A 371 9.96 -14.61 -5.39
CA VAL A 371 9.25 -15.89 -5.17
C VAL A 371 10.22 -17.04 -4.85
N ALA A 372 11.40 -17.07 -5.47
CA ALA A 372 12.41 -18.10 -5.19
C ALA A 372 13.00 -17.99 -3.76
N TYR A 373 13.17 -16.77 -3.24
CA TYR A 373 13.61 -16.54 -1.86
C TYR A 373 12.50 -16.82 -0.85
N GLU A 374 11.28 -16.35 -1.10
CA GLU A 374 10.09 -16.61 -0.27
C GLU A 374 9.82 -18.11 -0.12
N THR A 375 9.89 -18.86 -1.22
CA THR A 375 9.73 -20.33 -1.20
C THR A 375 10.78 -20.99 -0.30
N ARG A 376 12.07 -20.63 -0.47
CA ARG A 376 13.17 -21.16 0.35
C ARG A 376 13.01 -20.81 1.83
N ASP A 377 12.58 -19.60 2.13
CA ASP A 377 12.48 -19.12 3.52
C ASP A 377 11.23 -19.68 4.23
N ALA A 378 10.14 -19.94 3.49
CA ALA A 378 9.01 -20.75 3.94
C ALA A 378 9.39 -22.22 4.20
N GLU A 379 10.15 -22.87 3.31
CA GLU A 379 10.70 -24.22 3.53
C GLU A 379 11.60 -24.28 4.77
N ARG A 380 12.38 -23.22 5.03
CA ARG A 380 13.21 -23.10 6.24
C ARG A 380 12.40 -22.89 7.51
N ALA A 381 11.28 -22.17 7.44
CA ALA A 381 10.37 -22.02 8.57
C ALA A 381 9.71 -23.37 8.92
N ALA A 382 9.13 -24.07 7.94
CA ALA A 382 8.51 -25.38 8.14
C ALA A 382 9.49 -26.40 8.76
N ARG A 383 10.72 -26.51 8.25
CA ARG A 383 11.74 -27.40 8.81
C ARG A 383 12.13 -27.06 10.25
N ARG A 384 12.07 -25.77 10.65
CA ARG A 384 12.33 -25.35 12.03
C ARG A 384 11.19 -25.75 12.97
N GLU A 385 9.95 -25.65 12.51
CA GLU A 385 8.76 -26.09 13.24
C GLU A 385 8.76 -27.62 13.43
N GLU A 386 9.08 -28.39 12.38
CA GLU A 386 9.28 -29.84 12.44
C GLU A 386 10.37 -30.22 13.47
N SER A 387 11.56 -29.62 13.38
CA SER A 387 12.67 -29.91 14.32
C SER A 387 12.43 -29.45 15.76
N HIS A 388 11.44 -28.57 16.01
CA HIS A 388 11.00 -28.22 17.36
C HIS A 388 9.95 -29.18 17.93
N HIS A 389 9.31 -30.01 17.10
CA HIS A 389 8.29 -30.96 17.54
C HIS A 389 8.89 -32.29 18.03
N ASP A 390 9.98 -32.75 17.41
CA ASP A 390 10.68 -34.00 17.78
C ASP A 390 11.54 -33.89 19.08
N GLY A 391 11.53 -32.74 19.75
CA GLY A 391 12.38 -32.45 20.91
C GLY A 391 11.82 -32.84 22.30
N PHE A 392 10.62 -33.43 22.38
CA PHE A 392 9.98 -33.80 23.65
C PHE A 392 9.98 -35.32 23.87
N ASP A 393 11.11 -35.86 24.32
CA ASP A 393 11.24 -37.25 24.78
C ASP A 393 10.98 -37.33 26.30
N PRO A 394 9.82 -37.86 26.75
CA PRO A 394 9.54 -38.04 28.16
C PRO A 394 10.29 -39.27 28.69
N SER A 395 11.54 -39.05 29.13
CA SER A 395 12.38 -40.07 29.77
C SER A 395 11.57 -40.89 30.80
N PRO A 396 11.53 -42.24 30.69
CA PRO A 396 10.69 -43.06 31.55
C PRO A 396 11.23 -43.04 32.99
N ALA A 397 10.39 -42.63 33.93
CA ALA A 397 10.73 -42.61 35.35
C ALA A 397 11.08 -44.04 35.84
N ALA A 398 12.20 -44.16 36.55
CA ALA A 398 12.60 -45.43 37.15
C ALA A 398 11.60 -45.88 38.23
N PRO A 399 11.31 -47.19 38.36
CA PRO A 399 10.38 -47.67 39.38
C PRO A 399 11.04 -47.63 40.76
N GLU A 400 10.45 -46.86 41.68
CA GLU A 400 10.81 -46.92 43.10
C GLU A 400 10.53 -48.33 43.65
N ARG A 401 11.48 -48.88 44.40
CA ARG A 401 11.30 -50.15 45.11
C ARG A 401 10.77 -49.86 46.52
N SER A 402 9.78 -50.68 46.91
CA SER A 402 9.15 -50.78 48.23
C SER A 402 10.14 -51.03 49.37
#